data_AF-A0A496VHI0-F1
#
_entry.id   AF-A0A496VHI0-F1
#
_cell.length_a   1.000
_cell.length_b   1.000
_cell.length_c   1.000
_cell.angle_alpha   90.00
_cell.angle_beta   90.00
_cell.angle_gamma   90.00
#
_symmetry.space_group_name_H-M   'P 1'
#
loop_
_entity.id
_entity.type
_entity.pdbx_description
1 polymer ?
#
loop_
_entity_poly.entity_id
_entity_poly.type
_entity_poly.pdbx_seq_one_letter_code
_entity_poly.pdbx_strand_id
1 'polypeptide(L)'
;MEIDIMLDFDGTETSSDDLSTYGSTPRQNYKPTHSKSRRKMIFPVSSSLDPITIGAKRPSSDNIKIVGGRGYDLRQPIPVKYASVRERFLAARKNFWIPNEIPMGEDKLQWNTGQLTEAEMWLFKTNISYLTAGDNLVPDNLVNAIFQHITANEMRQYLRWVMCEEANHIESYLFVLESFGLDEEGQGQIFTLYQDMPELVEKVNWNLTFTNNVVNSDAPLGSPEALRALLEDLSSYYLFEYLFFPLGFSQIFALARKGKLRNTAQQYSFIWRDENLHSSNGLWLIQQIIRENPEIWDAAMQDRLRAIVNEAVKLETLHAHVVMPDGGILGMPVNTYINFARFVADNICKNLGLKPLFGIREHPMPWISEYELNQEVNFFEGRVREYQTGSQLTWD
;
A
#
# COMPACT_ATOMS: atom_id res chain seq x y z
N MET A 1 17.44 -40.92 -38.24
CA MET A 1 17.74 -39.57 -38.77
C MET A 1 17.57 -38.65 -37.59
N GLU A 2 18.59 -38.65 -36.73
CA GLU A 2 18.65 -37.92 -35.46
C GLU A 2 19.77 -36.90 -35.61
N ILE A 3 19.51 -35.66 -35.21
CA ILE A 3 20.47 -34.57 -35.19
C ILE A 3 20.72 -34.26 -33.71
N ASP A 4 21.89 -34.68 -33.23
CA ASP A 4 22.53 -34.22 -32.00
C ASP A 4 23.23 -32.88 -32.27
N ILE A 5 23.12 -31.93 -31.34
CA ILE A 5 23.95 -30.72 -31.31
C ILE A 5 24.65 -30.69 -29.94
N MET A 6 25.92 -31.09 -29.92
CA MET A 6 26.88 -30.83 -28.85
C MET A 6 27.46 -29.42 -29.01
N LEU A 7 27.63 -28.73 -27.88
CA LEU A 7 28.33 -27.45 -27.76
C LEU A 7 29.79 -27.72 -27.39
N ASP A 8 30.73 -27.25 -28.21
CA ASP A 8 32.16 -27.22 -27.90
C ASP A 8 32.57 -25.82 -27.39
N PHE A 9 33.27 -25.81 -26.26
CA PHE A 9 34.03 -24.69 -25.72
C PHE A 9 35.50 -24.90 -26.09
N ASP A 10 36.13 -23.90 -26.71
CA ASP A 10 37.59 -23.86 -26.82
C ASP A 10 38.12 -22.49 -26.36
N GLY A 11 39.01 -22.56 -25.37
CA GLY A 11 39.80 -21.43 -24.88
C GLY A 11 41.09 -21.27 -25.68
N THR A 12 41.70 -20.08 -25.56
CA THR A 12 43.09 -19.87 -25.94
C THR A 12 43.79 -19.00 -24.88
N GLU A 13 44.94 -19.52 -24.44
CA GLU A 13 45.92 -18.91 -23.53
C GLU A 13 46.86 -17.91 -24.23
N THR A 14 47.78 -17.34 -23.41
CA THR A 14 49.05 -16.63 -23.68
C THR A 14 48.98 -15.10 -23.60
N SER A 15 49.93 -14.36 -23.03
CA SER A 15 51.12 -14.64 -22.21
C SER A 15 51.56 -13.32 -21.55
N SER A 16 52.21 -13.40 -20.39
CA SER A 16 52.93 -12.32 -19.70
C SER A 16 54.18 -11.86 -20.47
N ASP A 17 54.51 -10.57 -20.43
CA ASP A 17 55.91 -10.12 -20.28
C ASP A 17 56.05 -8.64 -19.85
N ASP A 18 56.70 -8.53 -18.70
CA ASP A 18 57.66 -7.60 -18.10
C ASP A 18 57.75 -6.06 -18.32
N LEU A 19 58.19 -5.47 -17.20
CA LEU A 19 58.38 -4.07 -16.86
C LEU A 19 59.77 -3.51 -17.22
N SER A 20 59.77 -2.19 -17.40
CA SER A 20 60.83 -1.20 -17.07
C SER A 20 61.79 -0.74 -18.18
N THR A 21 61.73 0.57 -18.47
CA THR A 21 62.92 1.43 -18.60
C THR A 21 62.52 2.87 -18.26
N TYR A 22 63.30 3.50 -17.37
CA TYR A 22 63.21 4.91 -16.99
C TYR A 22 63.80 5.80 -18.10
N GLY A 23 63.11 6.89 -18.45
CA GLY A 23 63.60 7.94 -19.33
C GLY A 23 62.99 9.29 -18.95
N SER A 24 63.85 10.29 -18.74
CA SER A 24 63.59 11.58 -18.12
C SER A 24 63.21 12.70 -19.11
N THR A 25 62.38 13.65 -18.62
CA THR A 25 62.09 15.05 -19.08
C THR A 25 61.27 15.29 -20.36
N PRO A 26 60.59 16.46 -20.55
CA PRO A 26 60.44 17.66 -19.70
C PRO A 26 58.98 18.13 -19.44
N ARG A 27 58.81 19.02 -18.44
CA ARG A 27 57.54 19.71 -18.09
C ARG A 27 57.00 20.53 -19.28
N GLN A 28 55.87 20.13 -19.85
CA GLN A 28 55.07 20.98 -20.72
C GLN A 28 54.14 21.88 -19.90
N ASN A 29 54.26 23.19 -20.12
CA ASN A 29 53.33 24.21 -19.64
C ASN A 29 51.93 23.96 -20.24
N TYR A 30 51.02 23.41 -19.43
CA TYR A 30 49.62 23.30 -19.80
C TYR A 30 48.93 24.65 -19.58
N LYS A 31 48.67 25.38 -20.66
CA LYS A 31 47.68 26.47 -20.64
C LYS A 31 46.30 25.83 -20.47
N PRO A 32 45.45 26.28 -19.53
CA PRO A 32 44.11 25.72 -19.40
C PRO A 32 43.30 26.18 -20.61
N THR A 33 43.07 25.26 -21.54
CA THR A 33 42.03 25.41 -22.55
C THR A 33 40.69 25.33 -21.83
N HIS A 34 40.02 26.47 -21.68
CA HIS A 34 38.61 26.51 -21.31
C HIS A 34 37.77 25.95 -22.47
N SER A 35 37.80 24.63 -22.63
CA SER A 35 36.71 23.91 -23.25
C SER A 35 35.51 24.07 -22.31
N LYS A 36 34.54 24.91 -22.71
CA LYS A 36 33.19 24.85 -22.15
C LYS A 36 32.59 23.51 -22.56
N SER A 37 33.02 22.44 -21.91
CA SER A 37 32.30 21.18 -21.89
C SER A 37 30.91 21.50 -21.37
N ARG A 38 29.92 21.49 -22.27
CA ARG A 38 28.51 21.49 -21.89
C ARG A 38 28.34 20.26 -21.01
N ARG A 39 28.39 20.45 -19.68
CA ARG A 39 28.09 19.41 -18.71
C ARG A 39 26.75 18.84 -19.13
N LYS A 40 26.76 17.58 -19.61
CA LYS A 40 25.55 16.88 -20.01
C LYS A 40 24.62 16.94 -18.79
N MET A 41 23.48 17.62 -18.91
CA MET A 41 22.48 17.59 -17.86
C MET A 41 22.09 16.12 -17.72
N ILE A 42 22.54 15.52 -16.63
CA ILE A 42 22.03 14.24 -16.19
C ILE A 42 20.66 14.60 -15.62
N PHE A 43 19.60 14.14 -16.26
CA PHE A 43 18.24 14.26 -15.75
C PHE A 43 18.04 13.11 -14.76
N PRO A 44 18.21 13.30 -13.44
CA PRO A 44 17.71 12.31 -12.50
C PRO A 44 16.19 12.27 -12.66
N VAL A 45 15.61 11.06 -12.65
CA VAL A 45 14.16 10.86 -12.61
C VAL A 45 13.63 11.60 -11.38
N SER A 46 13.16 12.82 -11.61
CA SER A 46 12.55 13.68 -10.61
C SER A 46 11.10 13.81 -11.00
N SER A 47 10.20 13.57 -10.06
CA SER A 47 8.78 13.91 -10.19
C SER A 47 8.55 15.43 -10.36
N SER A 48 9.60 16.25 -10.19
CA SER A 48 9.59 17.66 -10.62
C SER A 48 9.98 17.77 -12.09
N LEU A 49 9.15 18.42 -12.91
CA LEU A 49 9.42 18.74 -14.32
C LEU A 49 10.67 19.63 -14.53
N ASP A 50 11.20 20.25 -13.47
CA ASP A 50 12.39 21.08 -13.55
C ASP A 50 13.69 20.23 -13.57
N PRO A 51 14.56 20.40 -14.57
CA PRO A 51 15.83 19.69 -14.62
C PRO A 51 16.79 20.19 -13.52
N ILE A 52 17.29 19.27 -12.70
CA ILE A 52 18.26 19.56 -11.64
C ILE A 52 19.50 18.68 -11.86
N THR A 53 20.69 19.29 -11.85
CA THR A 53 21.95 18.54 -11.93
C THR A 53 22.36 18.04 -10.55
N ILE A 54 22.85 16.80 -10.47
CA ILE A 54 23.40 16.20 -9.24
C ILE A 54 24.44 17.13 -8.62
N GLY A 55 24.30 17.43 -7.32
CA GLY A 55 25.23 18.28 -6.57
C GLY A 55 25.11 19.78 -6.84
N ALA A 56 24.18 20.23 -7.70
CA ALA A 56 24.01 21.64 -8.02
C ALA A 56 23.26 22.43 -6.93
N LYS A 57 22.35 21.79 -6.19
CA LYS A 57 21.55 22.47 -5.16
C LYS A 57 21.19 21.53 -4.00
N ARG A 58 21.51 21.97 -2.79
CA ARG A 58 21.11 21.28 -1.54
C ARG A 58 19.62 21.58 -1.28
N PRO A 59 18.83 20.61 -0.81
CA PRO A 59 17.46 20.91 -0.40
C PRO A 59 17.45 21.80 0.84
N SER A 60 16.46 22.68 0.91
CA SER A 60 16.10 23.42 2.12
C SER A 60 14.67 23.04 2.51
N SER A 61 14.37 23.06 3.81
CA SER A 61 13.05 22.67 4.33
C SER A 61 11.91 23.48 3.68
N ASP A 62 12.15 24.76 3.40
CA ASP A 62 11.14 25.64 2.78
C ASP A 62 10.73 25.21 1.36
N ASN A 63 11.65 24.59 0.61
CA ASN A 63 11.41 24.18 -0.77
C ASN A 63 10.75 22.79 -0.86
N ILE A 64 10.92 21.94 0.15
CA ILE A 64 10.35 20.59 0.16
C ILE A 64 8.83 20.67 0.24
N LYS A 65 8.13 19.97 -0.64
CA LYS A 65 6.68 19.79 -0.60
C LYS A 65 6.33 18.32 -0.81
N ILE A 66 5.14 17.91 -0.35
CA ILE A 66 4.64 16.57 -0.62
C ILE A 66 4.45 16.36 -2.11
N VAL A 67 3.77 17.29 -2.79
CA VAL A 67 3.64 17.34 -4.25
C VAL A 67 4.16 18.69 -4.76
N GLY A 68 4.76 18.69 -5.94
CA GLY A 68 5.15 19.92 -6.64
C GLY A 68 6.32 20.67 -6.01
N GLY A 69 7.12 20.02 -5.17
CA GLY A 69 8.40 20.55 -4.69
C GLY A 69 9.40 20.70 -5.83
N ARG A 70 10.12 21.82 -5.88
CA ARG A 70 10.98 22.19 -7.01
C ARG A 70 12.34 22.70 -6.58
N GLY A 71 13.32 22.53 -7.47
CA GLY A 71 14.64 23.13 -7.33
C GLY A 71 15.47 22.54 -6.19
N TYR A 72 15.34 21.25 -5.90
CA TYR A 72 16.25 20.49 -5.03
C TYR A 72 16.39 19.03 -5.49
N ASP A 73 17.50 18.41 -5.13
CA ASP A 73 17.74 17.00 -5.43
C ASP A 73 16.91 16.06 -4.53
N LEU A 74 15.89 15.40 -5.10
CA LEU A 74 15.00 14.45 -4.41
C LEU A 74 15.70 13.26 -3.74
N ARG A 75 16.95 12.97 -4.11
CA ARG A 75 17.71 11.83 -3.56
C ARG A 75 18.33 12.14 -2.21
N GLN A 76 18.36 13.40 -1.80
CA GLN A 76 18.93 13.80 -0.53
C GLN A 76 17.92 13.55 0.59
N PRO A 77 18.26 12.76 1.63
CA PRO A 77 17.35 12.47 2.73
C PRO A 77 17.25 13.60 3.77
N ILE A 78 18.09 14.64 3.65
CA ILE A 78 18.18 15.76 4.59
C ILE A 78 17.98 17.08 3.85
N PRO A 79 17.26 18.06 4.44
CA PRO A 79 16.54 17.97 5.72
C PRO A 79 15.26 17.11 5.62
N VAL A 80 14.90 16.48 6.75
CA VAL A 80 13.57 15.85 6.91
C VAL A 80 12.59 16.95 7.28
N LYS A 81 11.60 17.23 6.42
CA LYS A 81 10.57 18.23 6.67
C LYS A 81 9.40 17.63 7.44
N TYR A 82 8.95 16.44 7.03
CA TYR A 82 7.81 15.75 7.63
C TYR A 82 8.29 14.67 8.59
N ALA A 83 8.76 15.09 9.78
CA ALA A 83 9.31 14.18 10.79
C ALA A 83 8.33 13.04 11.17
N SER A 84 7.03 13.34 11.23
CA SER A 84 5.97 12.35 11.51
C SER A 84 5.91 11.23 10.47
N VAL A 85 6.23 11.50 9.20
CA VAL A 85 6.28 10.46 8.15
C VAL A 85 7.46 9.53 8.38
N ARG A 86 8.60 10.08 8.79
CA ARG A 86 9.78 9.27 9.17
C ARG A 86 9.47 8.41 10.40
N GLU A 87 8.76 8.92 11.38
CA GLU A 87 8.35 8.14 12.57
C GLU A 87 7.43 6.97 12.18
N ARG A 88 6.43 7.21 11.30
CA ARG A 88 5.56 6.16 10.75
C ARG A 88 6.35 5.09 9.99
N PHE A 89 7.32 5.50 9.17
CA PHE A 89 8.23 4.56 8.50
C PHE A 89 9.03 3.70 9.49
N LEU A 90 9.55 4.31 10.55
CA LEU A 90 10.28 3.55 11.57
C LEU A 90 9.35 2.61 12.37
N ALA A 91 8.09 2.98 12.58
CA ALA A 91 7.08 2.13 13.20
C ALA A 91 6.73 0.93 12.31
N ALA A 92 6.41 1.16 11.03
CA ALA A 92 6.12 0.11 10.05
C ALA A 92 7.28 -0.88 9.92
N ARG A 93 8.52 -0.38 9.88
CA ARG A 93 9.70 -1.26 9.87
C ARG A 93 9.86 -2.17 11.08
N LYS A 94 9.36 -1.77 12.25
CA LYS A 94 9.38 -2.63 13.46
C LYS A 94 8.31 -3.71 13.41
N ASN A 95 7.31 -3.54 12.54
CA ASN A 95 6.20 -4.46 12.39
C ASN A 95 6.51 -5.64 11.45
N PHE A 96 7.60 -5.59 10.66
CA PHE A 96 7.91 -6.64 9.68
C PHE A 96 7.75 -8.06 10.24
N TRP A 97 7.03 -8.90 9.51
CA TRP A 97 6.66 -10.26 9.90
C TRP A 97 6.76 -11.18 8.68
N ILE A 98 7.00 -12.47 8.91
CA ILE A 98 7.15 -13.47 7.85
C ILE A 98 5.98 -14.45 7.94
N PRO A 99 5.15 -14.60 6.88
CA PRO A 99 3.97 -15.48 6.93
C PRO A 99 4.29 -16.92 7.31
N ASN A 100 5.42 -17.45 6.82
CA ASN A 100 5.84 -18.83 7.06
C ASN A 100 6.18 -19.14 8.53
N GLU A 101 6.32 -18.13 9.40
CA GLU A 101 6.54 -18.32 10.84
C GLU A 101 5.25 -18.64 11.60
N ILE A 102 4.08 -18.49 10.96
CA ILE A 102 2.78 -18.77 11.57
C ILE A 102 2.38 -20.22 11.25
N PRO A 103 2.19 -21.09 12.27
CA PRO A 103 1.91 -22.49 12.04
C PRO A 103 0.50 -22.71 11.49
N MET A 104 0.38 -23.39 10.34
CA MET A 104 -0.91 -23.61 9.65
C MET A 104 -1.53 -25.01 9.87
N GLY A 105 -0.98 -25.81 10.78
CA GLY A 105 -1.36 -27.22 10.95
C GLY A 105 -2.82 -27.44 11.36
N GLU A 106 -3.35 -26.62 12.27
CA GLU A 106 -4.75 -26.73 12.72
C GLU A 106 -5.72 -26.34 11.60
N ASP A 107 -5.48 -25.21 10.94
CA ASP A 107 -6.32 -24.73 9.84
C ASP A 107 -6.29 -25.72 8.66
N LYS A 108 -5.13 -26.29 8.33
CA LYS A 108 -5.00 -27.39 7.36
C LYS A 108 -5.86 -28.59 7.73
N LEU A 109 -5.87 -28.99 9.00
CA LEU A 109 -6.70 -30.11 9.47
C LEU A 109 -8.18 -29.77 9.30
N GLN A 110 -8.60 -28.55 9.67
CA GLN A 110 -9.99 -28.11 9.53
C GLN A 110 -10.45 -28.13 8.07
N TRP A 111 -9.60 -27.62 7.16
CA TRP A 111 -9.82 -27.64 5.71
C TRP A 111 -10.05 -29.05 5.19
N ASN A 112 -9.16 -29.99 5.55
CA ASN A 112 -9.16 -31.34 4.98
C ASN A 112 -10.19 -32.31 5.60
N THR A 113 -10.73 -31.98 6.78
CA THR A 113 -11.65 -32.88 7.51
C THR A 113 -13.11 -32.44 7.49
N GLY A 114 -13.46 -31.43 6.67
CA GLY A 114 -14.83 -30.95 6.54
C GLY A 114 -15.35 -30.27 7.80
N GLN A 115 -14.46 -29.65 8.59
CA GLN A 115 -14.86 -28.92 9.80
C GLN A 115 -15.47 -27.54 9.49
N LEU A 116 -15.35 -27.07 8.26
CA LEU A 116 -16.03 -25.88 7.76
C LEU A 116 -17.31 -26.32 7.04
N THR A 117 -18.41 -25.66 7.34
CA THR A 117 -19.66 -25.78 6.57
C THR A 117 -19.47 -25.22 5.16
N GLU A 118 -20.38 -25.55 4.24
CA GLU A 118 -20.34 -25.01 2.86
C GLU A 118 -20.36 -23.48 2.85
N ALA A 119 -21.15 -22.84 3.72
CA ALA A 119 -21.21 -21.39 3.84
C ALA A 119 -19.91 -20.77 4.38
N GLU A 120 -19.28 -21.40 5.38
CA GLU A 120 -17.98 -20.92 5.91
C GLU A 120 -16.85 -21.12 4.90
N MET A 121 -16.88 -22.22 4.16
CA MET A 121 -15.96 -22.51 3.06
C MET A 121 -16.12 -21.51 1.91
N TRP A 122 -17.36 -21.19 1.54
CA TRP A 122 -17.68 -20.17 0.54
C TRP A 122 -17.17 -18.80 0.97
N LEU A 123 -17.47 -18.39 2.21
CA LEU A 123 -17.02 -17.13 2.77
C LEU A 123 -15.50 -17.02 2.73
N PHE A 124 -14.78 -18.06 3.18
CA PHE A 124 -13.31 -18.07 3.12
C PHE A 124 -12.78 -17.95 1.68
N LYS A 125 -13.28 -18.77 0.74
CA LYS A 125 -12.79 -18.79 -0.64
C LYS A 125 -13.02 -17.45 -1.35
N THR A 126 -14.21 -16.89 -1.21
CA THR A 126 -14.55 -15.58 -1.82
C THR A 126 -13.76 -14.44 -1.17
N ASN A 127 -13.54 -14.51 0.14
CA ASN A 127 -12.76 -13.54 0.88
C ASN A 127 -11.28 -13.51 0.44
N ILE A 128 -10.60 -14.65 0.49
CA ILE A 128 -9.18 -14.72 0.12
C ILE A 128 -8.97 -14.42 -1.38
N SER A 129 -9.92 -14.82 -2.23
CA SER A 129 -9.92 -14.47 -3.65
C SER A 129 -9.94 -12.95 -3.87
N TYR A 130 -10.88 -12.26 -3.20
CA TYR A 130 -11.02 -10.82 -3.29
C TYR A 130 -9.81 -10.07 -2.67
N LEU A 131 -9.35 -10.49 -1.49
CA LEU A 131 -8.23 -9.83 -0.80
C LEU A 131 -6.92 -9.97 -1.59
N THR A 132 -6.62 -11.14 -2.17
CA THR A 132 -5.43 -11.29 -3.03
C THR A 132 -5.49 -10.38 -4.25
N ALA A 133 -6.65 -10.25 -4.89
CA ALA A 133 -6.81 -9.33 -6.02
C ALA A 133 -6.69 -7.87 -5.58
N GLY A 134 -7.20 -7.54 -4.39
CA GLY A 134 -7.14 -6.21 -3.81
C GLY A 134 -5.73 -5.77 -3.40
N ASP A 135 -4.98 -6.59 -2.68
CA ASP A 135 -3.61 -6.26 -2.25
C ASP A 135 -2.66 -6.15 -3.45
N ASN A 136 -2.90 -6.84 -4.56
CA ASN A 136 -2.14 -6.63 -5.79
C ASN A 136 -2.39 -5.25 -6.43
N LEU A 137 -3.57 -4.66 -6.20
CA LEU A 137 -3.95 -3.39 -6.81
C LEU A 137 -3.28 -2.18 -6.12
N VAL A 138 -3.00 -2.27 -4.82
CA VAL A 138 -2.37 -1.21 -4.03
C VAL A 138 -0.95 -0.85 -4.52
N PRO A 139 0.01 -1.79 -4.65
CA PRO A 139 1.36 -1.47 -5.11
C PRO A 139 1.38 -0.97 -6.55
N ASP A 140 0.51 -1.47 -7.43
CA ASP A 140 0.36 -0.98 -8.79
C ASP A 140 -0.07 0.49 -8.81
N ASN A 141 -1.04 0.86 -7.97
CA ASN A 141 -1.45 2.26 -7.83
C ASN A 141 -0.34 3.14 -7.24
N LEU A 142 0.34 2.64 -6.21
CA LEU A 142 1.47 3.34 -5.60
C LEU A 142 2.53 3.64 -6.64
N VAL A 143 2.95 2.67 -7.45
CA VAL A 143 4.01 2.83 -8.45
C VAL A 143 3.57 3.74 -9.61
N ASN A 144 2.39 3.49 -10.16
CA ASN A 144 1.98 4.08 -11.43
C ASN A 144 1.31 5.45 -11.27
N ALA A 145 0.57 5.67 -10.19
CA ALA A 145 -0.10 6.93 -9.90
C ALA A 145 0.61 7.71 -8.78
N ILE A 146 0.43 7.31 -7.51
CA ILE A 146 0.76 8.14 -6.35
C ILE A 146 2.24 8.56 -6.34
N PHE A 147 3.17 7.60 -6.49
CA PHE A 147 4.60 7.84 -6.33
C PHE A 147 5.19 8.78 -7.39
N GLN A 148 4.53 8.92 -8.54
CA GLN A 148 4.91 9.87 -9.59
C GLN A 148 4.70 11.33 -9.18
N HIS A 149 3.78 11.59 -8.24
CA HIS A 149 3.48 12.95 -7.76
C HIS A 149 4.31 13.33 -6.52
N ILE A 150 4.83 12.36 -5.76
CA ILE A 150 5.52 12.64 -4.50
C ILE A 150 6.92 13.21 -4.72
N THR A 151 7.16 14.39 -4.16
CA THR A 151 8.42 15.15 -4.19
C THR A 151 9.12 15.26 -2.82
N ALA A 152 8.59 14.66 -1.76
CA ALA A 152 9.25 14.58 -0.46
C ALA A 152 10.02 13.25 -0.31
N ASN A 153 11.31 13.30 0.05
CA ASN A 153 12.14 12.10 0.11
C ASN A 153 11.65 11.11 1.19
N GLU A 154 11.32 11.63 2.37
CA GLU A 154 10.83 10.85 3.51
C GLU A 154 9.51 10.13 3.20
N MET A 155 8.61 10.75 2.43
CA MET A 155 7.37 10.09 1.98
C MET A 155 7.67 9.02 0.93
N ARG A 156 8.58 9.28 -0.01
CA ARG A 156 9.02 8.25 -0.96
C ARG A 156 9.66 7.05 -0.27
N GLN A 157 10.42 7.28 0.80
CA GLN A 157 10.98 6.20 1.61
C GLN A 157 9.89 5.38 2.30
N TYR A 158 8.86 6.04 2.85
CA TYR A 158 7.73 5.35 3.45
C TYR A 158 6.94 4.52 2.43
N LEU A 159 6.56 5.10 1.28
CA LEU A 159 5.78 4.39 0.26
C LEU A 159 6.49 3.17 -0.32
N ARG A 160 7.83 3.18 -0.40
CA ARG A 160 8.60 1.98 -0.79
C ARG A 160 8.49 0.85 0.24
N TRP A 161 8.34 1.20 1.51
CA TRP A 161 8.13 0.22 2.56
C TRP A 161 6.71 -0.33 2.53
N VAL A 162 5.71 0.53 2.30
CA VAL A 162 4.33 0.09 2.06
C VAL A 162 4.29 -0.94 0.92
N MET A 163 4.91 -0.66 -0.23
CA MET A 163 5.01 -1.64 -1.34
C MET A 163 5.65 -2.98 -0.93
N CYS A 164 6.56 -2.97 0.05
CA CYS A 164 7.16 -4.19 0.58
C CYS A 164 6.18 -4.95 1.51
N GLU A 165 5.37 -4.23 2.28
CA GLU A 165 4.30 -4.78 3.12
C GLU A 165 3.21 -5.41 2.23
N GLU A 166 2.74 -4.71 1.18
CA GLU A 166 1.77 -5.26 0.21
C GLU A 166 2.26 -6.57 -0.43
N ALA A 167 3.53 -6.62 -0.84
CA ALA A 167 4.13 -7.84 -1.39
C ALA A 167 4.16 -8.99 -0.37
N ASN A 168 4.39 -8.67 0.91
CA ASN A 168 4.36 -9.64 2.00
C ASN A 168 2.93 -10.12 2.30
N HIS A 169 1.92 -9.26 2.14
CA HIS A 169 0.51 -9.65 2.28
C HIS A 169 0.11 -10.65 1.20
N ILE A 170 0.50 -10.42 -0.05
CA ILE A 170 0.27 -11.36 -1.17
C ILE A 170 0.92 -12.72 -0.88
N GLU A 171 2.18 -12.72 -0.42
CA GLU A 171 2.89 -13.95 -0.01
C GLU A 171 2.14 -14.69 1.10
N SER A 172 1.50 -13.96 2.03
CA SER A 172 0.72 -14.57 3.10
C SER A 172 -0.51 -15.33 2.59
N TYR A 173 -1.24 -14.79 1.60
CA TYR A 173 -2.39 -15.49 1.03
C TYR A 173 -1.96 -16.72 0.23
N LEU A 174 -0.85 -16.62 -0.50
CA LEU A 174 -0.23 -17.76 -1.18
C LEU A 174 0.09 -18.87 -0.18
N PHE A 175 0.80 -18.52 0.90
CA PHE A 175 1.19 -19.46 1.93
C PHE A 175 0.00 -20.12 2.64
N VAL A 176 -1.11 -19.41 2.85
CA VAL A 176 -2.34 -19.99 3.42
C VAL A 176 -2.86 -21.13 2.55
N LEU A 177 -3.02 -20.92 1.24
CA LEU A 177 -3.56 -21.94 0.35
C LEU A 177 -2.58 -23.08 0.10
N GLU A 178 -1.28 -22.79 -0.04
CA GLU A 178 -0.23 -23.80 -0.11
C GLU A 178 -0.25 -24.70 1.14
N SER A 179 -0.39 -24.10 2.32
CA SER A 179 -0.47 -24.83 3.60
C SER A 179 -1.65 -25.79 3.66
N PHE A 180 -2.78 -25.45 3.02
CA PHE A 180 -3.95 -26.33 2.93
C PHE A 180 -3.71 -27.55 2.03
N GLY A 181 -2.63 -27.54 1.25
CA GLY A 181 -2.22 -28.61 0.35
C GLY A 181 -2.77 -28.44 -1.07
N LEU A 182 -3.14 -27.22 -1.45
CA LEU A 182 -3.59 -26.91 -2.81
C LEU A 182 -2.38 -26.73 -3.74
N ASP A 183 -2.44 -27.37 -4.91
CA ASP A 183 -1.47 -27.16 -5.98
C ASP A 183 -1.77 -25.87 -6.77
N GLU A 184 -0.95 -25.57 -7.77
CA GLU A 184 -1.10 -24.35 -8.60
C GLU A 184 -2.50 -24.24 -9.22
N GLU A 185 -3.08 -25.36 -9.68
CA GLU A 185 -4.43 -25.38 -10.25
C GLU A 185 -5.48 -25.06 -9.20
N GLY A 186 -5.44 -25.72 -8.03
CA GLY A 186 -6.39 -25.48 -6.95
C GLY A 186 -6.27 -24.07 -6.35
N GLN A 187 -5.06 -23.55 -6.23
CA GLN A 187 -4.83 -22.16 -5.82
C GLN A 187 -5.37 -21.19 -6.87
N GLY A 188 -5.06 -21.42 -8.15
CA GLY A 188 -5.55 -20.62 -9.27
C GLY A 188 -7.06 -20.51 -9.29
N GLN A 189 -7.77 -21.64 -9.12
CA GLN A 189 -9.24 -21.66 -9.05
C GLN A 189 -9.81 -20.78 -7.93
N ILE A 190 -9.15 -20.73 -6.77
CA ILE A 190 -9.59 -19.87 -5.66
C ILE A 190 -9.22 -18.41 -5.94
N PHE A 191 -7.99 -18.12 -6.35
CA PHE A 191 -7.54 -16.75 -6.59
C PHE A 191 -8.28 -16.05 -7.75
N THR A 192 -8.82 -16.79 -8.71
CA THR A 192 -9.63 -16.21 -9.80
C THR A 192 -11.12 -16.17 -9.52
N LEU A 193 -11.60 -16.79 -8.43
CA LEU A 193 -13.04 -16.88 -8.10
C LEU A 193 -13.76 -15.53 -8.09
N TYR A 194 -13.10 -14.45 -7.67
CA TYR A 194 -13.70 -13.11 -7.69
C TYR A 194 -14.13 -12.66 -9.09
N GLN A 195 -13.49 -13.17 -10.15
CA GLN A 195 -13.79 -12.81 -11.55
C GLN A 195 -15.14 -13.36 -12.01
N ASP A 196 -15.63 -14.42 -11.36
CA ASP A 196 -16.93 -15.01 -11.65
C ASP A 196 -18.09 -14.23 -10.99
N MET A 197 -17.78 -13.20 -10.20
CA MET A 197 -18.73 -12.41 -9.42
C MET A 197 -18.72 -10.95 -9.88
N PRO A 198 -19.70 -10.52 -10.68
CA PRO A 198 -19.74 -9.16 -11.23
C PRO A 198 -19.61 -8.06 -10.18
N GLU A 199 -20.19 -8.24 -9.00
CA GLU A 199 -20.15 -7.28 -7.89
C GLU A 199 -18.73 -7.14 -7.31
N LEU A 200 -17.95 -8.23 -7.27
CA LEU A 200 -16.56 -8.19 -6.82
C LEU A 200 -15.66 -7.53 -7.86
N VAL A 201 -15.87 -7.88 -9.14
CA VAL A 201 -15.18 -7.26 -10.27
C VAL A 201 -15.47 -5.76 -10.35
N GLU A 202 -16.72 -5.35 -10.17
CA GLU A 202 -17.13 -3.94 -10.15
C GLU A 202 -16.41 -3.18 -9.05
N LYS A 203 -16.29 -3.76 -7.84
CA LYS A 203 -15.61 -3.11 -6.71
C LYS A 203 -14.11 -2.90 -6.99
N VAL A 204 -13.42 -3.87 -7.59
CA VAL A 204 -12.01 -3.73 -8.00
C VAL A 204 -11.86 -2.69 -9.12
N ASN A 205 -12.72 -2.75 -10.14
CA ASN A 205 -12.70 -1.80 -11.26
C ASN A 205 -13.03 -0.36 -10.86
N TRP A 206 -13.83 -0.17 -9.81
CA TRP A 206 -14.12 1.15 -9.25
C TRP A 206 -12.84 1.82 -8.75
N ASN A 207 -11.98 1.14 -8.00
CA ASN A 207 -10.66 1.66 -7.61
C ASN A 207 -9.76 1.95 -8.82
N LEU A 208 -9.66 1.01 -9.77
CA LEU A 208 -8.87 1.17 -11.00
C LEU A 208 -9.28 2.40 -11.82
N THR A 209 -10.56 2.79 -11.79
CA THR A 209 -11.05 3.98 -12.49
C THR A 209 -10.33 5.24 -12.00
N PHE A 210 -10.09 5.36 -10.69
CA PHE A 210 -9.38 6.51 -10.14
C PHE A 210 -7.90 6.50 -10.49
N THR A 211 -7.23 5.35 -10.39
CA THR A 211 -5.84 5.19 -10.84
C THR A 211 -5.69 5.58 -12.30
N ASN A 212 -6.59 5.10 -13.16
CA ASN A 212 -6.59 5.41 -14.58
C ASN A 212 -6.83 6.90 -14.85
N ASN A 213 -7.65 7.58 -14.05
CA ASN A 213 -7.85 9.02 -14.17
C ASN A 213 -6.59 9.82 -13.83
N VAL A 214 -5.73 9.33 -12.93
CA VAL A 214 -4.44 9.95 -12.62
C VAL A 214 -3.41 9.63 -13.70
N VAL A 215 -3.26 8.35 -14.04
CA VAL A 215 -2.23 7.85 -14.97
C VAL A 215 -2.42 8.41 -16.38
N ASN A 216 -3.67 8.50 -16.85
CA ASN A 216 -3.99 8.97 -18.19
C ASN A 216 -4.29 10.48 -18.26
N SER A 217 -4.03 11.23 -17.19
CA SER A 217 -4.28 12.67 -17.16
C SER A 217 -3.22 13.41 -17.98
N ASP A 218 -3.68 14.23 -18.94
CA ASP A 218 -2.84 15.20 -19.64
C ASP A 218 -2.53 16.46 -18.81
N ALA A 219 -3.13 16.59 -17.61
CA ALA A 219 -2.92 17.74 -16.76
C ALA A 219 -1.47 17.78 -16.24
N PRO A 220 -0.79 18.95 -16.28
CA PRO A 220 0.57 19.05 -15.78
C PRO A 220 0.69 18.62 -14.31
N LEU A 221 1.73 17.86 -13.96
CA LEU A 221 1.97 17.44 -12.57
C LEU A 221 2.01 18.64 -11.63
N GLY A 222 1.23 18.55 -10.54
CA GLY A 222 1.07 19.62 -9.55
C GLY A 222 0.14 20.76 -9.95
N SER A 223 -0.54 20.68 -11.11
CA SER A 223 -1.69 21.55 -11.42
C SER A 223 -2.88 21.24 -10.52
N PRO A 224 -3.80 22.19 -10.28
CA PRO A 224 -5.02 21.94 -9.52
C PRO A 224 -5.84 20.76 -10.07
N GLU A 225 -5.90 20.60 -11.38
CA GLU A 225 -6.63 19.52 -12.05
C GLU A 225 -5.98 18.16 -11.76
N ALA A 226 -4.65 18.04 -11.91
CA ALA A 226 -3.92 16.82 -11.58
C ALA A 226 -4.01 16.48 -10.08
N LEU A 227 -3.97 17.49 -9.22
CA LEU A 227 -4.10 17.32 -7.77
C LEU A 227 -5.50 16.87 -7.35
N ARG A 228 -6.56 17.33 -8.03
CA ARG A 228 -7.93 16.83 -7.77
C ARG A 228 -8.09 15.37 -8.17
N ALA A 229 -7.56 14.97 -9.34
CA ALA A 229 -7.55 13.57 -9.75
C ALA A 229 -6.78 12.69 -8.74
N LEU A 230 -5.58 13.12 -8.33
CA LEU A 230 -4.79 12.44 -7.30
C LEU A 230 -5.52 12.38 -5.95
N LEU A 231 -6.28 13.41 -5.60
CA LEU A 231 -7.04 13.44 -4.35
C LEU A 231 -8.22 12.45 -4.37
N GLU A 232 -8.91 12.30 -5.51
CA GLU A 232 -9.93 11.24 -5.65
C GLU A 232 -9.30 9.84 -5.56
N ASP A 233 -8.17 9.61 -6.23
CA ASP A 233 -7.42 8.34 -6.16
C ASP A 233 -6.93 8.00 -4.75
N LEU A 234 -6.23 8.92 -4.09
CA LEU A 234 -5.81 8.72 -2.70
C LEU A 234 -7.00 8.44 -1.78
N SER A 235 -8.16 9.05 -2.04
CA SER A 235 -9.36 8.83 -1.24
C SER A 235 -10.00 7.47 -1.52
N SER A 236 -9.99 6.98 -2.76
CA SER A 236 -10.49 5.64 -3.09
C SER A 236 -9.60 4.55 -2.50
N TYR A 237 -8.28 4.74 -2.45
CA TYR A 237 -7.36 3.80 -1.79
C TYR A 237 -7.39 3.92 -0.27
N TYR A 238 -7.58 5.11 0.29
CA TYR A 238 -7.87 5.25 1.72
C TYR A 238 -9.15 4.51 2.12
N LEU A 239 -10.20 4.56 1.28
CA LEU A 239 -11.41 3.74 1.46
C LEU A 239 -11.12 2.24 1.30
N PHE A 240 -10.24 1.86 0.39
CA PHE A 240 -9.82 0.47 0.21
C PHE A 240 -9.21 -0.09 1.49
N GLU A 241 -8.19 0.58 2.02
CA GLU A 241 -7.42 0.15 3.19
C GLU A 241 -8.16 0.37 4.51
N TYR A 242 -8.96 1.45 4.64
CA TYR A 242 -9.64 1.78 5.90
C TYR A 242 -11.09 1.25 6.00
N LEU A 243 -11.72 0.90 4.87
CA LEU A 243 -13.10 0.40 4.84
C LEU A 243 -13.18 -1.02 4.28
N PHE A 244 -12.73 -1.27 3.04
CA PHE A 244 -12.92 -2.60 2.43
C PHE A 244 -12.10 -3.69 3.11
N PHE A 245 -10.83 -3.44 3.41
CA PHE A 245 -9.97 -4.44 4.05
C PHE A 245 -10.42 -4.82 5.47
N PRO A 246 -10.69 -3.88 6.41
CA PRO A 246 -11.19 -4.25 7.74
C PRO A 246 -12.51 -5.04 7.70
N LEU A 247 -13.38 -4.72 6.74
CA LEU A 247 -14.60 -5.49 6.46
C LEU A 247 -14.26 -6.89 5.96
N GLY A 248 -13.35 -7.03 5.00
CA GLY A 248 -12.82 -8.32 4.56
C GLY A 248 -12.23 -9.14 5.72
N PHE A 249 -11.36 -8.56 6.54
CA PHE A 249 -10.75 -9.25 7.68
C PHE A 249 -11.78 -9.68 8.71
N SER A 250 -12.82 -8.87 8.95
CA SER A 250 -13.89 -9.19 9.89
C SER A 250 -14.59 -10.52 9.58
N GLN A 251 -14.61 -10.93 8.30
CA GLN A 251 -15.22 -12.19 7.89
C GLN A 251 -14.45 -13.39 8.44
N ILE A 252 -13.11 -13.37 8.35
CA ILE A 252 -12.25 -14.42 8.89
C ILE A 252 -12.14 -14.33 10.41
N PHE A 253 -12.13 -13.12 10.98
CA PHE A 253 -12.20 -12.96 12.44
C PHE A 253 -13.49 -13.55 13.03
N ALA A 254 -14.63 -13.39 12.36
CA ALA A 254 -15.88 -14.00 12.78
C ALA A 254 -15.78 -15.55 12.83
N LEU A 255 -15.10 -16.18 11.87
CA LEU A 255 -14.80 -17.61 11.89
C LEU A 255 -13.87 -17.98 13.06
N ALA A 256 -12.82 -17.20 13.30
CA ALA A 256 -11.87 -17.44 14.39
C ALA A 256 -12.50 -17.37 15.78
N ARG A 257 -13.49 -16.50 15.99
CA ARG A 257 -14.29 -16.44 17.23
C ARG A 257 -15.05 -17.73 17.50
N LYS A 258 -15.30 -18.53 16.47
CA LYS A 258 -15.93 -19.86 16.55
C LYS A 258 -14.93 -21.00 16.53
N GLY A 259 -13.65 -20.70 16.65
CA GLY A 259 -12.58 -21.69 16.64
C GLY A 259 -12.18 -22.16 15.25
N LYS A 260 -12.56 -21.43 14.20
CA LYS A 260 -12.27 -21.79 12.81
C LYS A 260 -11.19 -20.90 12.22
N LEU A 261 -10.24 -21.48 11.49
CA LEU A 261 -9.23 -20.72 10.74
C LEU A 261 -8.45 -19.68 11.60
N ARG A 262 -7.99 -20.10 12.78
CA ARG A 262 -7.39 -19.17 13.76
C ARG A 262 -6.01 -18.70 13.34
N ASN A 263 -5.26 -19.52 12.62
CA ASN A 263 -3.92 -19.18 12.15
C ASN A 263 -3.99 -18.28 10.91
N THR A 264 -4.97 -18.48 10.02
CA THR A 264 -5.30 -17.51 8.97
C THR A 264 -5.74 -16.17 9.59
N ALA A 265 -6.61 -16.19 10.61
CA ALA A 265 -6.99 -14.96 11.31
C ALA A 265 -5.78 -14.28 11.96
N GLN A 266 -4.81 -15.03 12.48
CA GLN A 266 -3.57 -14.45 13.00
C GLN A 266 -2.77 -13.73 11.90
N GLN A 267 -2.64 -14.32 10.71
CA GLN A 267 -2.03 -13.63 9.55
C GLN A 267 -2.80 -12.33 9.23
N TYR A 268 -4.12 -12.38 9.20
CA TYR A 268 -4.95 -11.21 8.90
C TYR A 268 -4.84 -10.14 10.00
N SER A 269 -4.60 -10.50 11.25
CA SER A 269 -4.28 -9.54 12.32
C SER A 269 -2.95 -8.82 12.08
N PHE A 270 -1.95 -9.49 11.50
CA PHE A 270 -0.70 -8.84 11.10
C PHE A 270 -0.91 -7.89 9.92
N ILE A 271 -1.62 -8.33 8.87
CA ILE A 271 -2.01 -7.48 7.74
C ILE A 271 -2.76 -6.25 8.25
N TRP A 272 -3.80 -6.45 9.08
CA TRP A 272 -4.59 -5.34 9.63
C TRP A 272 -3.75 -4.36 10.44
N ARG A 273 -2.76 -4.82 11.22
CA ARG A 273 -1.84 -3.92 11.93
C ARG A 273 -1.01 -3.07 10.96
N ASP A 274 -0.63 -3.60 9.81
CA ASP A 274 0.09 -2.88 8.77
C ASP A 274 -0.86 -1.88 8.08
N GLU A 275 -2.07 -2.31 7.70
CA GLU A 275 -3.15 -1.47 7.14
C GLU A 275 -3.54 -0.29 8.04
N ASN A 276 -3.44 -0.45 9.36
CA ASN A 276 -3.65 0.63 10.30
C ASN A 276 -2.64 1.77 10.11
N LEU A 277 -1.39 1.45 9.79
CA LEU A 277 -0.37 2.44 9.49
C LEU A 277 -0.54 3.00 8.08
N HIS A 278 -0.86 2.16 7.09
CA HIS A 278 -1.10 2.56 5.70
C HIS A 278 -2.20 3.62 5.63
N SER A 279 -3.39 3.28 6.12
CA SER A 279 -4.56 4.15 6.14
C SER A 279 -4.35 5.42 6.97
N SER A 280 -3.67 5.33 8.13
CA SER A 280 -3.34 6.50 8.94
C SER A 280 -2.38 7.45 8.22
N ASN A 281 -1.42 6.92 7.47
CA ASN A 281 -0.54 7.73 6.64
C ASN A 281 -1.25 8.24 5.38
N GLY A 282 -2.14 7.46 4.77
CA GLY A 282 -2.98 7.87 3.64
C GLY A 282 -3.85 9.08 3.99
N LEU A 283 -4.51 9.04 5.15
CA LEU A 283 -5.25 10.19 5.67
C LEU A 283 -4.34 11.41 5.89
N TRP A 284 -3.16 11.21 6.48
CA TRP A 284 -2.19 12.29 6.67
C TRP A 284 -1.74 12.89 5.33
N LEU A 285 -1.50 12.05 4.31
CA LEU A 285 -1.09 12.47 2.97
C LEU A 285 -2.19 13.30 2.29
N ILE A 286 -3.44 12.83 2.34
CA ILE A 286 -4.62 13.57 1.86
C ILE A 286 -4.71 14.95 2.51
N GLN A 287 -4.67 15.00 3.84
CA GLN A 287 -4.76 16.26 4.59
C GLN A 287 -3.58 17.19 4.31
N GLN A 288 -2.37 16.66 4.12
CA GLN A 288 -1.19 17.46 3.82
C GLN A 288 -1.23 18.04 2.42
N ILE A 289 -1.72 17.28 1.41
CA ILE A 289 -1.93 17.79 0.05
C ILE A 289 -2.94 18.94 0.08
N ILE A 290 -4.07 18.78 0.79
CA ILE A 290 -5.07 19.85 0.96
C ILE A 290 -4.45 21.08 1.65
N ARG A 291 -3.67 20.88 2.72
CA ARG A 291 -3.03 21.98 3.46
C ARG A 291 -2.05 22.78 2.61
N GLU A 292 -1.31 22.11 1.74
CA GLU A 292 -0.32 22.75 0.86
C GLU A 292 -0.94 23.38 -0.39
N ASN A 293 -2.19 23.03 -0.73
CA ASN A 293 -2.92 23.44 -1.94
C ASN A 293 -4.41 23.69 -1.62
N PRO A 294 -4.76 24.67 -0.76
CA PRO A 294 -6.12 24.86 -0.25
C PRO A 294 -7.17 25.12 -1.34
N GLU A 295 -6.78 25.59 -2.52
CA GLU A 295 -7.64 25.87 -3.66
C GLU A 295 -8.28 24.63 -4.29
N ILE A 296 -7.73 23.43 -4.06
CA ILE A 296 -8.31 22.19 -4.58
C ILE A 296 -9.46 21.67 -3.69
N TRP A 297 -9.60 22.20 -2.47
CA TRP A 297 -10.54 21.71 -1.45
C TRP A 297 -11.79 22.60 -1.30
N ASP A 298 -12.45 22.87 -2.43
CA ASP A 298 -13.71 23.61 -2.45
C ASP A 298 -14.93 22.74 -2.13
N ALA A 299 -16.12 23.36 -2.08
CA ALA A 299 -17.38 22.67 -1.80
C ALA A 299 -17.67 21.55 -2.82
N ALA A 300 -17.32 21.76 -4.09
CA ALA A 300 -17.52 20.74 -5.12
C ALA A 300 -16.64 19.51 -4.87
N MET A 301 -15.38 19.70 -4.47
CA MET A 301 -14.50 18.61 -4.10
C MET A 301 -15.01 17.87 -2.85
N GLN A 302 -15.46 18.60 -1.83
CA GLN A 302 -16.02 18.01 -0.61
C GLN A 302 -17.27 17.15 -0.90
N ASP A 303 -18.17 17.65 -1.75
CA ASP A 303 -19.35 16.90 -2.19
C ASP A 303 -18.96 15.67 -3.02
N ARG A 304 -17.93 15.78 -3.87
CA ARG A 304 -17.40 14.66 -4.65
C ARG A 304 -16.82 13.57 -3.75
N LEU A 305 -15.96 13.89 -2.78
CA LEU A 305 -15.45 12.85 -1.86
C LEU A 305 -16.58 12.21 -1.05
N ARG A 306 -17.56 13.00 -0.62
CA ARG A 306 -18.73 12.45 0.08
C ARG A 306 -19.55 11.49 -0.80
N ALA A 307 -19.61 11.74 -2.11
CA ALA A 307 -20.19 10.80 -3.07
C ALA A 307 -19.35 9.52 -3.22
N ILE A 308 -18.01 9.64 -3.33
CA ILE A 308 -17.08 8.50 -3.39
C ILE A 308 -17.26 7.58 -2.17
N VAL A 309 -17.35 8.15 -0.96
CA VAL A 309 -17.60 7.35 0.27
C VAL A 309 -18.94 6.61 0.20
N ASN A 310 -19.99 7.27 -0.30
CA ASN A 310 -21.30 6.63 -0.45
C ASN A 310 -21.31 5.54 -1.53
N GLU A 311 -20.57 5.72 -2.63
CA GLU A 311 -20.35 4.70 -3.66
C GLU A 311 -19.66 3.47 -3.08
N ALA A 312 -18.59 3.66 -2.30
CA ALA A 312 -17.88 2.57 -1.62
C ALA A 312 -18.81 1.73 -0.73
N VAL A 313 -19.68 2.36 0.08
CA VAL A 313 -20.64 1.62 0.92
C VAL A 313 -21.67 0.84 0.09
N LYS A 314 -22.07 1.33 -1.08
CA LYS A 314 -22.98 0.60 -1.98
C LYS A 314 -22.29 -0.64 -2.55
N LEU A 315 -21.06 -0.49 -3.03
CA LEU A 315 -20.26 -1.61 -3.54
C LEU A 315 -20.03 -2.65 -2.44
N GLU A 316 -19.73 -2.21 -1.22
CA GLU A 316 -19.54 -3.12 -0.09
C GLU A 316 -20.84 -3.81 0.34
N THR A 317 -21.98 -3.13 0.17
CA THR A 317 -23.29 -3.75 0.40
C THR A 317 -23.54 -4.86 -0.62
N LEU A 318 -23.21 -4.66 -1.90
CA LEU A 318 -23.32 -5.69 -2.94
C LEU A 318 -22.37 -6.86 -2.65
N HIS A 319 -21.10 -6.56 -2.33
CA HIS A 319 -20.11 -7.54 -1.89
C HIS A 319 -20.66 -8.44 -0.77
N ALA A 320 -21.24 -7.84 0.27
CA ALA A 320 -21.78 -8.57 1.42
C ALA A 320 -22.84 -9.62 1.03
N HIS A 321 -23.69 -9.33 0.04
CA HIS A 321 -24.73 -10.26 -0.40
C HIS A 321 -24.18 -11.41 -1.24
N VAL A 322 -23.07 -11.19 -1.95
CA VAL A 322 -22.41 -12.24 -2.74
C VAL A 322 -21.63 -13.21 -1.84
N VAL A 323 -20.89 -12.67 -0.86
CA VAL A 323 -20.06 -13.51 0.04
C VAL A 323 -20.87 -14.15 1.17
N MET A 324 -22.06 -13.62 1.48
CA MET A 324 -23.00 -14.18 2.46
C MET A 324 -24.43 -14.28 1.88
N PRO A 325 -24.67 -15.14 0.87
CA PRO A 325 -25.95 -15.20 0.14
C PRO A 325 -27.13 -15.60 1.03
N ASP A 326 -26.89 -16.39 2.08
CA ASP A 326 -27.91 -16.83 3.04
C ASP A 326 -28.16 -15.85 4.19
N GLY A 327 -27.67 -14.60 4.06
CA GLY A 327 -27.93 -13.53 5.03
C GLY A 327 -26.92 -13.43 6.18
N GLY A 328 -25.83 -14.18 6.14
CA GLY A 328 -24.71 -14.08 7.07
C GLY A 328 -24.17 -15.42 7.56
N ILE A 329 -23.19 -15.37 8.46
CA ILE A 329 -22.72 -16.51 9.24
C ILE A 329 -23.04 -16.33 10.73
N LEU A 330 -22.92 -17.40 11.52
CA LEU A 330 -23.20 -17.34 12.95
C LEU A 330 -22.29 -16.32 13.67
N GLY A 331 -22.89 -15.26 14.17
CA GLY A 331 -22.18 -14.17 14.86
C GLY A 331 -21.86 -12.97 13.98
N MET A 332 -22.17 -13.03 12.68
CA MET A 332 -22.04 -11.91 11.76
C MET A 332 -23.18 -11.94 10.71
N PRO A 333 -24.39 -11.47 11.08
CA PRO A 333 -25.47 -11.27 10.11
C PRO A 333 -25.07 -10.21 9.07
N VAL A 334 -25.50 -10.38 7.82
CA VAL A 334 -25.16 -9.48 6.71
C VAL A 334 -25.51 -8.01 7.00
N ASN A 335 -26.62 -7.76 7.70
CA ASN A 335 -27.02 -6.41 8.10
C ASN A 335 -26.08 -5.78 9.14
N THR A 336 -25.45 -6.60 9.99
CA THR A 336 -24.45 -6.11 10.96
C THR A 336 -23.17 -5.69 10.23
N TYR A 337 -22.75 -6.49 9.25
CA TYR A 337 -21.63 -6.18 8.35
C TYR A 337 -21.87 -4.87 7.57
N ILE A 338 -23.04 -4.71 6.94
CA ILE A 338 -23.41 -3.49 6.20
C ILE A 338 -23.48 -2.27 7.12
N ASN A 339 -24.01 -2.41 8.34
CA ASN A 339 -24.02 -1.31 9.30
C ASN A 339 -22.61 -0.95 9.76
N PHE A 340 -21.69 -1.91 9.85
CA PHE A 340 -20.29 -1.62 10.12
C PHE A 340 -19.65 -0.84 8.97
N ALA A 341 -19.91 -1.21 7.71
CA ALA A 341 -19.47 -0.42 6.55
C ALA A 341 -19.92 1.05 6.64
N ARG A 342 -21.19 1.27 7.02
CA ARG A 342 -21.77 2.61 7.23
C ARG A 342 -21.13 3.36 8.41
N PHE A 343 -20.83 2.66 9.50
CA PHE A 343 -20.12 3.22 10.65
C PHE A 343 -18.72 3.70 10.26
N VAL A 344 -17.95 2.87 9.56
CA VAL A 344 -16.62 3.22 9.08
C VAL A 344 -16.68 4.39 8.10
N ALA A 345 -17.64 4.38 7.17
CA ALA A 345 -17.86 5.48 6.24
C ALA A 345 -18.13 6.84 6.93
N ASP A 346 -18.94 6.84 8.00
CA ASP A 346 -19.15 8.05 8.80
C ASP A 346 -17.87 8.52 9.49
N ASN A 347 -17.00 7.60 9.93
CA ASN A 347 -15.71 7.95 10.51
C ASN A 347 -14.74 8.51 9.46
N ILE A 348 -14.72 7.96 8.25
CA ILE A 348 -13.97 8.52 7.11
C ILE A 348 -14.43 9.95 6.82
N CYS A 349 -15.75 10.19 6.74
CA CYS A 349 -16.27 11.54 6.57
C CYS A 349 -15.78 12.47 7.68
N LYS A 350 -15.86 12.08 8.95
CA LYS A 350 -15.38 12.90 10.08
C LYS A 350 -13.87 13.19 9.98
N ASN A 351 -13.06 12.19 9.66
CA ASN A 351 -11.60 12.30 9.53
C ASN A 351 -11.20 13.30 8.41
N LEU A 352 -12.02 13.42 7.38
CA LEU A 352 -11.84 14.36 6.28
C LEU A 352 -12.54 15.72 6.51
N GLY A 353 -13.18 15.93 7.67
CA GLY A 353 -13.93 17.15 7.97
C GLY A 353 -15.25 17.28 7.20
N LEU A 354 -15.78 16.18 6.66
CA LEU A 354 -17.02 16.11 5.89
C LEU A 354 -18.22 15.76 6.78
N LYS A 355 -19.43 16.15 6.35
CA LYS A 355 -20.67 15.76 7.05
C LYS A 355 -20.92 14.25 6.91
N PRO A 356 -21.25 13.54 8.01
CA PRO A 356 -21.61 12.13 7.98
C PRO A 356 -22.74 11.81 6.99
N LEU A 357 -22.81 10.55 6.57
CA LEU A 357 -23.76 10.03 5.58
C LEU A 357 -24.89 9.23 6.21
N PHE A 358 -24.59 8.38 7.20
CA PHE A 358 -25.49 7.33 7.67
C PHE A 358 -25.97 7.53 9.11
N GLY A 359 -25.24 8.29 9.92
CA GLY A 359 -25.61 8.60 11.30
C GLY A 359 -25.43 7.43 12.26
N ILE A 360 -24.57 6.45 11.94
CA ILE A 360 -24.31 5.30 12.83
C ILE A 360 -23.42 5.75 13.98
N ARG A 361 -23.91 5.63 15.21
CA ARG A 361 -23.22 6.11 16.42
C ARG A 361 -22.47 5.02 17.18
N GLU A 362 -23.00 3.81 17.17
CA GLU A 362 -22.46 2.68 17.93
C GLU A 362 -21.74 1.73 16.98
N HIS A 363 -20.59 1.20 17.43
CA HIS A 363 -19.79 0.27 16.66
C HIS A 363 -20.55 -1.07 16.51
N PRO A 364 -20.95 -1.51 15.29
CA PRO A 364 -21.80 -2.68 15.12
C PRO A 364 -21.10 -4.02 15.39
N MET A 365 -19.77 -4.06 15.29
CA MET A 365 -18.96 -5.25 15.55
C MET A 365 -17.82 -4.95 16.56
N PRO A 366 -18.13 -4.57 17.82
CA PRO A 366 -17.12 -4.07 18.76
C PRO A 366 -16.08 -5.14 19.14
N TRP A 367 -16.41 -6.42 18.93
CA TRP A 367 -15.50 -7.54 19.12
C TRP A 367 -14.32 -7.57 18.14
N ILE A 368 -14.37 -6.80 17.04
CA ILE A 368 -13.29 -6.80 16.05
C ILE A 368 -11.97 -6.32 16.68
N SER A 369 -12.03 -5.45 17.70
CA SER A 369 -10.85 -4.97 18.43
C SER A 369 -10.08 -6.07 19.18
N GLU A 370 -10.67 -7.25 19.37
CA GLU A 370 -9.96 -8.41 19.94
C GLU A 370 -8.83 -8.92 19.02
N TYR A 371 -8.88 -8.58 17.73
CA TYR A 371 -7.92 -8.97 16.70
C TYR A 371 -6.92 -7.87 16.34
N GLU A 372 -7.01 -6.69 16.97
CA GLU A 372 -6.02 -5.62 16.82
C GLU A 372 -4.74 -5.97 17.57
N LEU A 373 -3.62 -6.07 16.85
CA LEU A 373 -2.30 -6.23 17.46
C LEU A 373 -1.82 -4.89 18.00
N ASN A 374 -1.32 -4.89 19.24
CA ASN A 374 -0.93 -3.69 20.00
C ASN A 374 -2.12 -2.77 20.31
N GLN A 375 -2.89 -3.13 21.35
CA GLN A 375 -4.07 -2.39 21.88
C GLN A 375 -3.80 -0.94 22.34
N GLU A 376 -2.61 -0.39 22.08
CA GLU A 376 -2.24 0.99 22.42
C GLU A 376 -2.96 2.01 21.53
N VAL A 377 -3.48 1.63 20.36
CA VAL A 377 -4.28 2.52 19.49
C VAL A 377 -5.47 1.75 18.93
N ASN A 378 -6.68 2.08 19.39
CA ASN A 378 -7.91 1.54 18.77
C ASN A 378 -8.08 2.16 17.38
N PHE A 379 -8.17 1.32 16.35
CA PHE A 379 -8.19 1.72 14.93
C PHE A 379 -9.38 2.63 14.56
N PHE A 380 -10.52 2.44 15.22
CA PHE A 380 -11.75 3.21 14.96
C PHE A 380 -12.01 4.33 15.97
N GLU A 381 -11.42 4.27 17.17
CA GLU A 381 -11.69 5.23 18.26
C GLU A 381 -10.57 6.25 18.50
N GLY A 382 -9.41 6.11 17.82
CA GLY A 382 -8.38 7.16 17.76
C GLY A 382 -7.72 7.54 19.10
N ARG A 383 -7.90 6.76 20.16
CA ARG A 383 -7.22 7.00 21.44
C ARG A 383 -5.93 6.20 21.51
N VAL A 384 -4.81 6.90 21.34
CA VAL A 384 -3.47 6.42 21.70
C VAL A 384 -3.39 6.36 23.24
N ARG A 385 -3.19 5.17 23.81
CA ARG A 385 -2.68 5.03 25.18
C ARG A 385 -1.16 5.07 25.11
N GLU A 386 -0.59 6.27 25.23
CA GLU A 386 0.86 6.42 25.35
C GLU A 386 1.37 5.70 26.60
N TYR A 387 2.24 4.70 26.46
CA TYR A 387 3.39 4.51 27.35
C TYR A 387 4.51 3.75 26.61
N GLN A 388 5.42 4.49 25.98
CA GLN A 388 6.79 4.02 25.79
C GLN A 388 7.77 5.10 26.26
N THR A 389 8.23 4.97 27.50
CA THR A 389 9.48 5.60 27.96
C THR A 389 10.64 4.86 27.30
N GLY A 390 11.02 5.28 26.10
CA GLY A 390 12.29 4.92 25.46
C GLY A 390 13.34 5.96 25.78
N SER A 391 14.42 5.55 26.47
CA SER A 391 15.57 6.41 26.74
C SER A 391 16.14 6.98 25.43
N GLN A 392 16.01 8.28 25.24
CA GLN A 392 16.71 8.97 24.17
C GLN A 392 18.20 9.05 24.53
N LEU A 393 19.06 8.58 23.63
CA LEU A 393 20.48 8.94 23.65
C LEU A 393 20.60 10.40 23.19
N THR A 394 20.95 11.27 24.13
CA THR A 394 21.45 12.62 23.84
C THR A 394 22.86 12.51 23.29
N TRP A 395 23.09 13.05 22.10
CA TRP A 395 24.43 13.32 21.59
C TRP A 395 24.72 14.80 21.82
N ASP A 396 25.82 15.09 22.51
CA ASP A 396 26.36 16.44 22.76
C ASP A 396 26.83 17.12 21.47
#